data_AF-A0AAU5CH99-F1
#
_entry.id   AF-A0AAU5CH99-F1
#
_cell.length_a   1.000
_cell.length_b   1.000
_cell.length_c   1.000
_cell.angle_alpha   90.00
_cell.angle_beta   90.00
_cell.angle_gamma   90.00
#
_symmetry.space_group_name_H-M   'P 1'
#
loop_
_entity.id
_entity.type
_entity.pdbx_description
1 polymer ?
#
loop_
_entity_poly.entity_id
_entity_poly.type
_entity_poly.pdbx_seq_one_letter_code
_entity_poly.pdbx_strand_id
1 'polypeptide(L)' 'MPNVEKTPRQTIRVERELWDKAGQAVGARNRGAVIRDFLRWLTHETDQLPQRPADAERDNAPAAPTGHNGGTA' A
#
# COMPACT_ATOMS: atom_id res chain seq x y z
N MET A 1 1.73 -4.95 -35.34
CA MET A 1 1.98 -4.93 -33.87
C MET A 1 0.74 -4.39 -33.21
N PRO A 2 0.11 -5.07 -32.24
CA PRO A 2 -1.12 -4.56 -31.63
C PRO A 2 -0.79 -3.26 -30.89
N ASN A 3 -1.51 -2.20 -31.24
CA ASN A 3 -1.41 -0.87 -30.65
C ASN A 3 -1.96 -0.97 -29.22
N VAL A 4 -1.09 -1.12 -28.23
CA VAL A 4 -1.46 -1.06 -26.81
C VAL A 4 -2.02 0.34 -26.60
N GLU A 5 -3.35 0.47 -26.46
CA GLU A 5 -3.99 1.75 -26.22
C GLU A 5 -3.30 2.41 -25.03
N LYS A 6 -2.62 3.53 -25.28
CA LYS A 6 -1.91 4.28 -24.24
C LYS A 6 -2.98 4.75 -23.26
N THR A 7 -3.02 4.15 -22.07
CA THR A 7 -3.94 4.55 -21.01
C THR A 7 -3.81 6.06 -20.80
N PRO A 8 -4.92 6.82 -20.91
CA PRO A 8 -4.86 8.27 -20.79
C PRO A 8 -4.32 8.65 -19.42
N ARG A 9 -3.34 9.57 -19.40
CA ARG A 9 -2.76 10.06 -18.14
C ARG A 9 -3.77 10.96 -17.45
N GLN A 10 -4.30 10.48 -16.32
CA GLN A 10 -5.17 11.28 -15.45
C GLN A 10 -4.34 11.96 -14.36
N THR A 11 -4.63 13.23 -14.12
CA THR A 11 -4.00 14.00 -13.03
C THR A 11 -4.97 14.04 -11.86
N ILE A 12 -4.53 13.54 -10.70
CA ILE A 12 -5.29 13.63 -9.45
C ILE A 12 -4.73 14.76 -8.58
N ARG A 13 -5.61 15.48 -7.90
CA ARG A 13 -5.22 16.46 -6.88
C ARG A 13 -5.24 15.77 -5.53
N VAL A 14 -4.10 15.80 -4.85
CA VAL A 14 -3.90 15.18 -3.54
C VAL A 14 -3.11 16.18 -2.70
N GLU A 15 -3.38 16.21 -1.41
CA GLU A 15 -2.58 16.97 -0.44
C GLU A 15 -1.12 16.52 -0.51
N ARG A 16 -0.18 17.47 -0.46
CA ARG A 16 1.25 17.19 -0.60
C ARG A 16 1.73 16.20 0.45
N GLU A 17 1.38 16.41 1.71
CA GLU A 17 1.79 15.54 2.81
C GLU A 17 1.31 14.10 2.63
N LEU A 18 0.07 13.93 2.15
CA LEU A 18 -0.49 12.61 1.86
C LEU A 18 0.23 11.94 0.70
N TRP A 19 0.55 12.69 -0.35
CA TRP A 19 1.32 12.19 -1.50
C TRP A 19 2.74 11.74 -1.13
N ASP A 20 3.38 12.49 -0.24
CA ASP A 20 4.71 12.16 0.27
C ASP A 20 4.66 10.92 1.18
N LYS A 21 3.72 10.84 2.12
CA LYS A 21 3.49 9.65 2.96
C LYS A 21 3.24 8.39 2.13
N ALA A 22 2.39 8.49 1.10
CA ALA A 22 2.18 7.39 0.16
C ALA A 22 3.49 7.02 -0.56
N GLY A 23 4.27 8.00 -0.99
CA GLY A 23 5.58 7.79 -1.61
C GLY A 23 6.60 7.09 -0.70
N GLN A 24 6.59 7.38 0.60
CA GLN A 24 7.42 6.68 1.58
C GLN A 24 6.96 5.24 1.77
N ALA A 25 5.65 4.99 1.82
CA ALA A 25 5.11 3.65 2.03
C ALA A 25 5.30 2.70 0.84
N VAL A 26 5.05 3.16 -0.39
CA VAL A 26 5.05 2.29 -1.59
C VAL A 26 6.28 2.48 -2.49
N GLY A 27 7.05 3.55 -2.26
CA GLY A 27 8.07 4.05 -3.18
C GLY A 27 7.50 5.06 -4.18
N ALA A 28 8.24 6.16 -4.44
CA ALA A 28 7.75 7.29 -5.23
C ALA A 28 7.28 6.93 -6.66
N ARG A 29 7.85 5.87 -7.25
CA ARG A 29 7.51 5.36 -8.60
C ARG A 29 6.27 4.45 -8.62
N ASN A 30 5.89 3.88 -7.49
CA ASN A 30 4.81 2.87 -7.41
C ASN A 30 3.46 3.45 -7.03
N ARG A 31 3.38 4.72 -6.61
CA ARG A 31 2.13 5.39 -6.21
C ARG A 31 0.99 5.18 -7.22
N GLY A 32 1.29 5.39 -8.51
CA GLY A 32 0.30 5.24 -9.58
C GLY A 32 -0.14 3.79 -9.85
N ALA A 33 0.69 2.80 -9.50
CA ALA A 33 0.29 1.39 -9.57
C ALA A 33 -0.72 1.09 -8.45
N VAL A 34 -0.39 1.46 -7.21
CA VAL A 34 -1.26 1.23 -6.04
C VAL A 34 -2.60 1.93 -6.17
N ILE A 35 -2.64 3.17 -6.69
CA ILE A 35 -3.89 3.88 -6.94
C ILE A 35 -4.75 3.13 -7.97
N ARG A 36 -4.13 2.59 -9.02
CA ARG A 36 -4.86 1.84 -10.06
C ARG A 36 -5.43 0.54 -9.52
N ASP A 37 -4.65 -0.19 -8.72
CA ASP A 37 -5.09 -1.44 -8.11
C ASP A 37 -6.23 -1.19 -7.12
N PHE A 38 -6.15 -0.10 -6.35
CA PHE A 38 -7.24 0.33 -5.49
C PHE A 38 -8.50 0.71 -6.27
N LEU A 39 -8.36 1.44 -7.38
CA LEU A 39 -9.50 1.79 -8.23
C LEU A 39 -10.17 0.55 -8.83
N ARG A 40 -9.39 -0.44 -9.27
CA ARG A 40 -9.91 -1.72 -9.79
C ARG A 40 -10.69 -2.50 -8.74
N TRP A 41 -10.19 -2.51 -7.50
CA TRP A 41 -10.91 -3.11 -6.39
C TRP A 41 -12.22 -2.34 -6.11
N LEU A 42 -12.16 -1.00 -6.08
CA LEU A 42 -13.32 -0.14 -5.84
C LEU A 42 -14.40 -0.28 -6.93
N THR A 43 -14.01 -0.56 -8.19
CA THR A 43 -14.93 -0.76 -9.32
C THR A 43 -15.38 -2.21 -9.49
N HIS A 44 -15.03 -3.11 -8.55
CA HIS A 44 -15.36 -4.54 -8.61
C HIS A 44 -14.75 -5.26 -9.83
N GLU A 45 -13.68 -4.72 -10.43
CA GLU A 45 -12.87 -5.47 -11.41
C GLU A 45 -12.03 -6.55 -10.73
N THR A 46 -11.76 -6.39 -9.43
CA THR A 46 -11.13 -7.41 -8.60
C THR A 46 -11.71 -7.40 -7.19
N ASP A 47 -11.91 -8.58 -6.60
CA ASP A 47 -12.31 -8.72 -5.19
C ASP A 47 -11.10 -8.64 -4.24
N GLN A 48 -9.87 -8.66 -4.77
CA GLN A 48 -8.66 -8.61 -3.96
C GLN A 48 -8.34 -7.17 -3.56
N LEU A 49 -8.56 -6.86 -2.28
CA LEU A 49 -8.13 -5.57 -1.70
C LEU A 49 -6.59 -5.47 -1.74
N PRO A 50 -6.02 -4.37 -2.26
CA PRO A 50 -4.57 -4.18 -2.28
C PRO A 50 -3.99 -4.25 -0.88
N GLN A 51 -2.94 -5.04 -0.70
CA GLN A 51 -2.27 -5.17 0.59
C GLN A 51 -1.61 -3.84 0.96
N ARG A 52 -1.79 -3.41 2.22
CA ARG A 52 -1.05 -2.26 2.75
C ARG A 52 0.45 -2.60 2.67
N PRO A 53 1.31 -1.69 2.16
CA PRO A 53 2.74 -1.91 2.18
C PRO A 53 3.17 -2.20 3.61
N ALA A 54 3.97 -3.25 3.80
CA ALA A 54 4.57 -3.50 5.10
C ALA A 54 5.40 -2.26 5.46
N ASP A 55 5.17 -1.73 6.67
CA ASP A 55 6.09 -0.76 7.24
C ASP A 55 7.45 -1.47 7.31
N ALA A 56 8.41 -1.10 6.45
CA ALA A 56 9.74 -1.70 6.44
C ALA A 56 10.43 -1.61 7.82
N GLU A 57 9.90 -0.77 8.71
CA GLU A 57 10.35 -0.56 10.08
C GLU A 57 9.67 -1.47 11.13
N ARG A 58 8.47 -2.03 10.88
CA ARG A 58 7.78 -2.88 11.88
C ARG A 58 8.25 -4.33 11.88
N ASP A 59 8.73 -4.86 10.75
CA ASP A 59 9.19 -6.25 10.66
C ASP A 59 10.57 -6.49 11.30
N ASN A 60 11.33 -5.42 11.60
CA ASN A 60 12.63 -5.49 12.29
C ASN A 60 12.56 -5.16 13.79
N ALA A 61 11.37 -4.96 14.36
CA ALA A 61 11.24 -4.87 15.81
C ALA A 61 11.58 -6.25 16.41
N PRO A 62 12.62 -6.39 17.25
CA PRO A 62 12.86 -7.64 17.95
C PRO A 62 11.58 -7.95 18.73
N ALA A 63 11.03 -9.15 18.51
CA ALA A 63 9.84 -9.62 19.20
C ALA A 63 9.97 -9.27 20.69
N ALA A 64 9.19 -8.29 21.15
CA ALA A 64 9.15 -7.96 22.56
C ALA A 64 8.85 -9.29 23.29
N PRO A 65 9.68 -9.73 24.26
CA PRO A 65 9.44 -10.98 24.93
C PRO A 65 8.06 -10.88 25.58
N THR A 66 7.11 -11.63 25.03
CA THR A 66 5.78 -11.80 25.61
C THR A 66 5.99 -12.55 26.92
N GLY A 67 6.16 -11.77 28.00
CA GLY A 67 6.23 -12.27 29.36
C GLY A 67 4.93 -12.97 29.68
N HIS A 68 4.96 -14.30 29.60
CA HIS A 68 3.92 -15.16 30.14
C HIS A 68 4.02 -15.10 31.66
N ASN A 69 3.38 -14.11 32.29
CA ASN A 69 3.10 -14.18 33.73
C ASN A 69 1.91 -15.14 33.93
N GLY A 70 2.21 -16.43 33.87
CA GLY A 70 1.35 -17.48 34.40
C GLY A 70 1.39 -17.39 35.92
N GLY A 71 0.36 -16.77 36.50
CA GLY A 71 0.04 -16.99 37.90
C GLY A 71 -0.57 -18.39 38.04
N THR A 72 0.03 -19.21 38.90
CA THR A 72 -0.65 -20.36 39.52
C THR A 72 0.02 -20.69 40.85
N ALA A 73 -0.85 -20.73 41.88
CA ALA A 73 -0.74 -21.35 43.20
C ALA A 73 0.25 -20.77 44.22
#